data_AF-A0A6N8R297-F1
#
_entry.id   AF-A0A6N8R297-F1
#
_cell.length_a   1.000
_cell.length_b   1.000
_cell.length_c   1.000
_cell.angle_alpha   90.00
_cell.angle_beta   90.00
_cell.angle_gamma   90.00
#
_symmetry.space_group_name_H-M   'P 1'
#
loop_
_entity.id
_entity.type
_entity.pdbx_description
1 polymer ?
#
loop_
_entity_poly.entity_id
_entity_poly.type
_entity_poly.pdbx_seq_one_letter_code
_entity_poly.pdbx_strand_id
1 'polypeptide(L)'
;SSMNNLKAAWPAAFDMSLHFITLLREQLDIPLFDSDLIGLYFACALERHQNERQPIILLSDQNAIATINQLAIERDVLNCRVIIARSLSELVAIREEIEPLLIINNSHYLLDDAVNNYITVKNIITAAGIEQIKHFLATAFIRQQPERFFSAPGSFHYSNVRGESWQHITRQICAQLVAQHHITADEAQRIIAREGEGENLIVNRLAIPHCWSEQERRFRGFFITLAQPVEVNNEVINHVLIACAAADARHELKIFSYLASILCQHPAEIIAGLTGYEAFMELLHKG
;
A
#
# COMPACT_ATOMS: atom_id res chain seq x y z
N SER A 1 6.06 10.84 16.20
CA SER A 1 4.79 10.27 15.72
C SER A 1 4.45 10.64 14.27
N SER A 2 4.76 11.85 13.77
CA SER A 2 4.49 12.20 12.34
C SER A 2 5.49 11.57 11.34
N MET A 3 6.80 11.63 11.63
CA MET A 3 7.83 11.15 10.69
C MET A 3 7.81 9.64 10.46
N ASN A 4 7.67 8.82 11.51
CA ASN A 4 7.59 7.36 11.38
C ASN A 4 6.36 6.93 10.56
N ASN A 5 5.23 7.62 10.71
CA ASN A 5 4.05 7.38 9.90
C ASN A 5 4.28 7.77 8.43
N LEU A 6 5.03 8.86 8.19
CA LEU A 6 5.39 9.29 6.84
C LEU A 6 6.37 8.32 6.16
N LYS A 7 7.35 7.81 6.92
CA LYS A 7 8.28 6.76 6.49
C LYS A 7 7.55 5.46 6.17
N ALA A 8 6.61 5.05 7.03
CA ALA A 8 5.75 3.91 6.76
C ALA A 8 4.84 4.13 5.54
N ALA A 9 4.43 5.38 5.29
CA ALA A 9 3.57 5.72 4.16
C ALA A 9 4.31 5.80 2.81
N TRP A 10 5.63 6.05 2.85
CA TRP A 10 6.46 6.28 1.67
C TRP A 10 7.84 5.59 1.76
N PRO A 11 7.93 4.31 2.13
CA PRO A 11 9.22 3.69 2.48
C PRO A 11 10.22 3.76 1.34
N ALA A 12 9.82 3.54 0.09
CA ALA A 12 10.76 3.66 -1.02
C ALA A 12 11.20 5.09 -1.33
N ALA A 13 10.42 6.13 -1.00
CA ALA A 13 10.89 7.50 -1.14
C ALA A 13 12.04 7.78 -0.16
N PHE A 14 11.95 7.21 1.05
CA PHE A 14 13.03 7.26 2.03
C PHE A 14 14.19 6.32 1.67
N ASP A 15 13.95 5.15 1.08
CA ASP A 15 15.04 4.30 0.57
C ASP A 15 15.78 4.98 -0.60
N MET A 16 15.05 5.63 -1.52
CA MET A 16 15.64 6.46 -2.57
C MET A 16 16.47 7.60 -1.98
N SER A 17 16.03 8.19 -0.87
CA SER A 17 16.80 9.23 -0.17
C SER A 17 18.13 8.71 0.37
N LEU A 18 18.14 7.50 0.96
CA LEU A 18 19.34 6.87 1.48
C LEU A 18 20.30 6.52 0.35
N HIS A 19 19.79 5.93 -0.73
CA HIS A 19 20.60 5.61 -1.91
C HIS A 19 21.18 6.87 -2.56
N PHE A 20 20.37 7.93 -2.71
CA PHE A 20 20.82 9.22 -3.23
C PHE A 20 21.92 9.85 -2.37
N ILE A 21 21.80 9.79 -1.03
CA ILE A 21 22.86 10.26 -0.12
C ILE A 21 24.14 9.45 -0.30
N THR A 22 24.04 8.13 -0.40
CA THR A 22 25.19 7.26 -0.64
C THR A 22 25.89 7.62 -1.95
N LEU A 23 25.15 7.77 -3.04
CA LEU A 23 25.70 8.17 -4.34
C LEU A 23 26.34 9.57 -4.29
N LEU A 24 25.71 10.53 -3.61
CA LEU A 24 26.27 11.88 -3.46
C LEU A 24 27.59 11.87 -2.67
N ARG A 25 27.66 11.07 -1.61
CA ARG A 25 28.90 10.89 -0.85
C ARG A 25 29.98 10.22 -1.70
N GLU A 26 29.64 9.15 -2.41
CA GLU A 26 30.62 8.36 -3.18
C GLU A 26 31.12 9.08 -4.44
N GLN A 27 30.25 9.80 -5.14
CA GLN A 27 30.58 10.40 -6.44
C GLN A 27 31.00 11.87 -6.36
N LEU A 28 30.51 12.61 -5.37
CA LEU A 28 30.71 14.06 -5.26
C LEU A 28 31.33 14.53 -3.94
N ASP A 29 31.61 13.61 -3.00
CA ASP A 29 32.13 13.92 -1.66
C ASP A 29 31.29 14.95 -0.89
N ILE A 30 29.97 14.96 -1.14
CA ILE A 30 29.02 15.84 -0.45
C ILE A 30 28.40 15.08 0.73
N PRO A 31 28.70 15.45 1.98
CA PRO A 31 28.07 14.85 3.14
C PRO A 31 26.67 15.44 3.37
N LEU A 32 25.65 14.58 3.35
CA LEU A 32 24.29 14.91 3.76
C LEU A 32 23.88 14.00 4.91
N PHE A 33 23.27 14.60 5.94
CA PHE A 33 22.99 13.91 7.21
C PHE A 33 21.49 13.77 7.50
N ASP A 34 20.64 14.51 6.79
CA ASP A 34 19.18 14.47 6.96
C ASP A 34 18.53 13.74 5.78
N SER A 35 18.48 12.42 5.88
CA SER A 35 17.77 11.56 4.92
C SER A 35 16.27 11.81 4.92
N ASP A 36 15.72 12.26 6.04
CA ASP A 36 14.28 12.42 6.18
C ASP A 36 13.75 13.57 5.31
N LEU A 37 14.46 14.70 5.29
CA LEU A 37 14.11 15.83 4.44
C LEU A 37 14.14 15.45 2.95
N ILE A 38 15.16 14.71 2.52
CA ILE A 38 15.31 14.26 1.13
C ILE A 38 14.21 13.25 0.78
N GLY A 39 13.88 12.34 1.70
CA GLY A 39 12.75 11.42 1.57
C GLY A 39 11.42 12.15 1.38
N LEU A 40 11.20 13.26 2.09
CA LEU A 40 10.03 14.13 1.89
C LEU A 40 10.00 14.80 0.50
N TYR A 41 11.15 15.25 -0.02
CA TYR A 41 11.23 15.82 -1.37
C TYR A 41 10.91 14.78 -2.44
N PHE A 42 11.44 13.57 -2.31
CA PHE A 42 11.07 12.46 -3.19
C PHE A 42 9.59 12.15 -3.08
N ALA A 43 9.03 12.00 -1.88
CA ALA A 43 7.61 11.75 -1.67
C ALA A 43 6.74 12.82 -2.37
N CYS A 44 7.06 14.10 -2.20
CA CYS A 44 6.36 15.20 -2.86
C CYS A 44 6.48 15.18 -4.40
N ALA A 45 7.66 14.89 -4.93
CA ALA A 45 7.89 14.85 -6.38
C ALA A 45 7.14 13.69 -7.04
N LEU A 46 7.10 12.54 -6.36
CA LEU A 46 6.37 11.36 -6.81
C LEU A 46 4.85 11.61 -6.85
N GLU A 47 4.32 12.39 -5.92
CA GLU A 47 2.89 12.74 -5.83
C GLU A 47 2.42 13.69 -6.95
N ARG A 48 3.28 14.60 -7.43
CA ARG A 48 2.92 15.67 -8.39
C ARG A 48 2.78 15.23 -9.86
N HIS A 49 3.23 14.04 -10.25
CA HIS A 49 3.32 13.61 -11.66
C HIS A 49 2.15 12.77 -12.18
N GLN A 50 1.02 12.71 -11.48
CA GLN A 50 -0.19 12.01 -11.95
C GLN A 50 -0.96 12.95 -12.90
N ASN A 51 -1.27 12.54 -14.14
CA ASN A 51 -1.83 13.45 -15.17
C ASN A 51 -3.25 13.08 -15.66
N GLU A 52 -3.83 11.95 -15.26
CA GLU A 52 -5.20 11.57 -15.67
C GLU A 52 -6.22 11.89 -14.59
N ARG A 53 -7.30 12.60 -14.95
CA ARG A 53 -8.39 12.90 -14.02
C ARG A 53 -9.27 11.67 -13.80
N GLN A 54 -9.19 11.13 -12.60
CA GLN A 54 -9.91 9.96 -12.13
C GLN A 54 -11.39 10.28 -11.87
N PRO A 55 -12.35 9.53 -12.47
CA PRO A 55 -13.77 9.77 -12.25
C PRO A 55 -14.22 9.25 -10.87
N ILE A 56 -14.88 10.12 -10.12
CA ILE A 56 -15.56 9.80 -8.86
C ILE A 56 -17.03 10.18 -9.00
N ILE A 57 -17.93 9.36 -8.49
CA ILE A 57 -19.36 9.69 -8.44
C ILE A 57 -19.73 10.17 -7.05
N LEU A 58 -20.32 11.36 -6.95
CA LEU A 58 -20.94 11.87 -5.74
C LEU A 58 -22.46 11.63 -5.81
N LEU A 59 -22.95 10.64 -5.06
CA LEU A 59 -24.38 10.41 -4.91
C LEU A 59 -24.94 11.37 -3.84
N SER A 60 -25.69 12.38 -4.26
CA SER A 60 -26.30 13.36 -3.35
C SER A 60 -27.64 13.84 -3.87
N ASP A 61 -28.67 13.70 -3.04
CA ASP A 61 -30.04 14.14 -3.31
C ASP A 61 -30.25 15.65 -3.06
N GLN A 62 -29.26 16.33 -2.47
CA GLN A 62 -29.34 17.75 -2.11
C GLN A 62 -28.42 18.61 -2.98
N ASN A 63 -29.00 19.37 -3.91
CA ASN A 63 -28.25 20.18 -4.90
C ASN A 63 -27.18 21.09 -4.29
N ALA A 64 -27.51 21.84 -3.23
CA ALA A 64 -26.59 22.79 -2.62
C ALA A 64 -25.37 22.07 -1.99
N ILE A 65 -25.62 20.96 -1.28
CA ILE A 65 -24.55 20.17 -0.66
C ILE A 65 -23.71 19.48 -1.73
N ALA A 66 -24.34 18.93 -2.78
CA ALA A 66 -23.66 18.28 -3.89
C ALA A 66 -22.65 19.23 -4.55
N THR A 67 -23.05 20.47 -4.85
CA THR A 67 -22.15 21.47 -5.45
C THR A 67 -21.02 21.88 -4.50
N ILE A 68 -21.30 22.11 -3.22
CA ILE A 68 -20.27 22.46 -2.22
C ILE A 68 -19.24 21.35 -2.10
N ASN A 69 -19.69 20.10 -1.99
CA ASN A 69 -18.82 18.94 -1.85
C ASN A 69 -18.03 18.66 -3.13
N GLN A 70 -18.65 18.80 -4.31
CA GLN A 70 -17.96 18.73 -5.59
C GLN A 70 -16.77 19.72 -5.63
N LEU A 71 -17.01 20.99 -5.33
CA LEU A 71 -15.98 22.02 -5.34
C LEU A 71 -14.87 21.75 -4.32
N ALA A 72 -15.23 21.28 -3.11
CA ALA A 72 -14.25 20.95 -2.08
C ALA A 72 -13.34 19.78 -2.53
N ILE A 73 -13.93 18.72 -3.09
CA ILE A 73 -13.20 17.55 -3.57
C ILE A 73 -12.31 17.92 -4.75
N GLU A 74 -12.84 18.57 -5.79
CA GLU A 74 -12.05 18.93 -6.98
C GLU A 74 -10.94 19.95 -6.69
N ARG A 75 -11.07 20.75 -5.62
CA ARG A 75 -10.03 21.67 -5.16
C ARG A 75 -8.90 20.93 -4.42
N ASP A 76 -9.26 20.05 -3.50
CA ASP A 76 -8.30 19.50 -2.53
C ASP A 76 -7.77 18.12 -2.93
N VAL A 77 -8.45 17.40 -3.82
CA VAL A 77 -8.06 16.08 -4.33
C VAL A 77 -7.50 16.24 -5.74
N LEU A 78 -6.18 16.06 -5.86
CA LEU A 78 -5.47 16.17 -7.14
C LEU A 78 -6.01 15.15 -8.16
N ASN A 79 -6.08 15.57 -9.42
CA ASN A 79 -6.46 14.71 -10.55
C ASN A 79 -7.79 13.98 -10.37
N CYS A 80 -8.76 14.64 -9.76
CA CYS A 80 -10.11 14.12 -9.60
C CYS A 80 -11.09 14.86 -10.55
N ARG A 81 -12.06 14.13 -11.06
CA ARG A 81 -13.28 14.70 -11.67
C ARG A 81 -14.49 14.12 -10.95
N VAL A 82 -15.33 14.98 -10.38
CA VAL A 82 -16.52 14.57 -9.65
C VAL A 82 -17.75 14.67 -10.54
N ILE A 83 -18.46 13.56 -10.70
CA ILE A 83 -19.73 13.44 -11.42
C ILE A 83 -20.84 13.32 -10.38
N ILE A 84 -21.86 14.18 -10.44
CA ILE A 84 -22.96 14.16 -9.46
C ILE A 84 -24.05 13.21 -9.96
N ALA A 85 -24.44 12.26 -9.12
CA ALA A 85 -25.67 11.48 -9.28
C ALA A 85 -26.67 11.93 -8.20
N ARG A 86 -27.90 12.23 -8.58
CA ARG A 86 -28.96 12.73 -7.67
C ARG A 86 -29.93 11.66 -7.21
N SER A 87 -29.86 10.49 -7.82
CA SER A 87 -30.69 9.33 -7.50
C SER A 87 -29.94 8.04 -7.76
N LEU A 88 -30.44 6.93 -7.23
CA LEU A 88 -29.91 5.61 -7.53
C LEU A 88 -30.01 5.26 -9.02
N SER A 89 -31.09 5.67 -9.69
CA SER A 89 -31.25 5.44 -11.13
C SER A 89 -30.20 6.18 -11.96
N GLU A 90 -29.88 7.42 -11.59
CA GLU A 90 -28.82 8.19 -12.24
C GLU A 90 -27.43 7.61 -11.95
N LEU A 91 -27.19 7.15 -10.72
CA LEU A 91 -25.95 6.44 -10.37
C LEU A 91 -25.77 5.19 -11.25
N VAL A 92 -26.82 4.39 -11.45
CA VAL A 92 -26.78 3.20 -12.31
C VAL A 92 -26.48 3.59 -13.75
N ALA A 93 -27.18 4.58 -14.30
CA ALA A 93 -26.96 5.04 -15.67
C ALA A 93 -25.52 5.55 -15.90
N ILE A 94 -24.96 6.33 -14.97
CA ILE A 94 -23.56 6.79 -15.06
C ILE A 94 -22.60 5.60 -15.03
N ARG A 95 -22.86 4.59 -14.20
CA ARG A 95 -22.00 3.39 -14.09
C ARG A 95 -22.02 2.50 -15.33
N GLU A 96 -23.08 2.56 -16.14
CA GLU A 96 -23.12 1.87 -17.43
C GLU A 96 -22.17 2.52 -18.46
N GLU A 97 -21.90 3.82 -18.32
CA GLU A 97 -21.04 4.58 -19.23
C GLU A 97 -19.59 4.70 -18.74
N ILE A 98 -19.40 4.79 -17.42
CA ILE A 98 -18.12 5.10 -16.78
C ILE A 98 -17.93 4.19 -15.58
N GLU A 99 -16.77 3.53 -15.48
CA GLU A 99 -16.35 2.84 -14.26
C GLU A 99 -15.71 3.84 -13.29
N PRO A 100 -16.37 4.18 -12.17
CA PRO A 100 -15.82 5.13 -11.21
C PRO A 100 -14.78 4.45 -10.31
N LEU A 101 -13.75 5.19 -9.90
CA LEU A 101 -12.80 4.69 -8.90
C LEU A 101 -13.36 4.72 -7.49
N LEU A 102 -14.31 5.62 -7.20
CA LEU A 102 -14.95 5.76 -5.91
C LEU A 102 -16.39 6.29 -6.10
N ILE A 103 -17.30 5.78 -5.26
CA ILE A 103 -18.63 6.35 -5.07
C ILE A 103 -18.67 7.00 -3.67
N ILE A 104 -18.99 8.29 -3.60
CA ILE A 104 -19.21 8.99 -2.34
C ILE A 104 -20.71 9.04 -2.13
N ASN A 105 -21.21 8.24 -1.20
CA ASN A 105 -22.60 8.30 -0.77
C ASN A 105 -22.78 9.46 0.21
N ASN A 106 -23.33 10.56 -0.30
CA ASN A 106 -23.70 11.76 0.44
C ASN A 106 -25.22 11.98 0.41
N SER A 107 -25.95 10.87 0.48
CA SER A 107 -27.40 10.83 0.45
C SER A 107 -27.93 9.98 1.61
N HIS A 108 -29.25 9.84 1.68
CA HIS A 108 -29.93 8.92 2.60
C HIS A 108 -30.06 7.50 2.03
N TYR A 109 -29.70 7.27 0.76
CA TYR A 109 -29.85 5.96 0.14
C TYR A 109 -28.91 4.93 0.76
N LEU A 110 -29.41 3.71 0.96
CA LEU A 110 -28.58 2.56 1.27
C LEU A 110 -28.08 1.97 -0.04
N LEU A 111 -26.76 1.85 -0.18
CA LEU A 111 -26.15 1.13 -1.29
C LEU A 111 -26.09 -0.35 -0.93
N ASP A 112 -26.37 -1.20 -1.91
CA ASP A 112 -26.18 -2.64 -1.79
C ASP A 112 -24.70 -2.93 -1.51
N ASP A 113 -24.41 -3.98 -0.74
CA ASP A 113 -23.04 -4.46 -0.49
C ASP A 113 -22.34 -4.86 -1.81
N ALA A 114 -23.12 -5.16 -2.86
CA ALA A 114 -22.60 -5.39 -4.21
C ALA A 114 -22.01 -4.14 -4.89
N VAL A 115 -22.27 -2.93 -4.36
CA VAL A 115 -21.60 -1.71 -4.81
C VAL A 115 -20.23 -1.66 -4.16
N ASN A 116 -19.20 -2.13 -4.87
CA ASN A 116 -17.83 -2.03 -4.39
C ASN A 116 -17.34 -0.57 -4.42
N ASN A 117 -16.32 -0.28 -3.59
CA ASN A 117 -15.60 1.00 -3.60
C ASN A 117 -16.49 2.23 -3.33
N TYR A 118 -17.21 2.24 -2.21
CA TYR A 118 -17.91 3.44 -1.75
C TYR A 118 -17.50 3.88 -0.35
N ILE A 119 -17.62 5.18 -0.08
CA ILE A 119 -17.56 5.75 1.26
C ILE A 119 -18.86 6.49 1.55
N THR A 120 -19.25 6.54 2.82
CA THR A 120 -20.40 7.34 3.26
C THR A 120 -19.91 8.62 3.93
N VAL A 121 -20.32 9.76 3.40
CA VAL A 121 -20.04 11.08 3.99
C VAL A 121 -21.39 11.72 4.29
N LYS A 122 -21.61 12.15 5.54
CA LYS A 122 -22.83 12.87 5.91
C LYS A 122 -22.60 14.38 5.79
N ASN A 123 -23.55 15.10 5.19
CA ASN A 123 -23.53 16.57 5.07
C ASN A 123 -22.34 17.10 4.25
N ILE A 124 -21.87 18.31 4.57
CA ILE A 124 -20.71 18.93 3.94
C ILE A 124 -19.44 18.16 4.33
N ILE A 125 -18.61 17.84 3.36
CA ILE A 125 -17.38 17.09 3.55
C ILE A 125 -16.38 17.90 4.39
N THR A 126 -15.82 17.24 5.40
CA THR A 126 -14.80 17.83 6.28
C THR A 126 -13.40 17.57 5.73
N ALA A 127 -12.38 18.24 6.28
CA ALA A 127 -10.99 17.95 5.96
C ALA A 127 -10.63 16.47 6.18
N ALA A 128 -11.16 15.85 7.24
CA ALA A 128 -10.97 14.42 7.50
C ALA A 128 -11.61 13.55 6.40
N GLY A 129 -12.80 13.93 5.91
CA GLY A 129 -13.44 13.26 4.77
C GLY A 129 -12.64 13.41 3.47
N ILE A 130 -12.04 14.58 3.23
CA ILE A 130 -11.15 14.80 2.08
C ILE A 130 -9.92 13.90 2.17
N GLU A 131 -9.27 13.79 3.34
CA GLU A 131 -8.14 12.88 3.53
C GLU A 131 -8.54 11.41 3.36
N GLN A 132 -9.74 11.03 3.77
CA GLN A 132 -10.29 9.69 3.50
C GLN A 132 -10.42 9.43 1.99
N ILE A 133 -10.92 10.40 1.20
CA ILE A 133 -11.01 10.28 -0.26
C ILE A 133 -9.62 10.15 -0.88
N LYS A 134 -8.67 11.01 -0.50
CA LYS A 134 -7.29 10.95 -1.01
C LYS A 134 -6.66 9.59 -0.74
N HIS A 135 -6.78 9.09 0.49
CA HIS A 135 -6.28 7.78 0.86
C HIS A 135 -6.96 6.67 0.05
N PHE A 136 -8.27 6.80 -0.19
CA PHE A 136 -9.02 5.84 -0.98
C PHE A 136 -8.47 5.75 -2.40
N LEU A 137 -8.39 6.89 -3.09
CA LEU A 137 -7.93 6.96 -4.49
C LEU A 137 -6.48 6.54 -4.65
N ALA A 138 -5.62 6.92 -3.71
CA ALA A 138 -4.21 6.53 -3.71
C ALA A 138 -4.00 5.01 -3.63
N THR A 139 -5.00 4.27 -3.17
CA THR A 139 -4.95 2.80 -2.97
C THR A 139 -5.96 2.03 -3.83
N ALA A 140 -6.85 2.72 -4.57
CA ALA A 140 -7.92 2.11 -5.35
C ALA A 140 -7.39 1.12 -6.40
N PHE A 141 -6.30 1.48 -7.09
CA PHE A 141 -5.66 0.60 -8.06
C PHE A 141 -5.11 -0.70 -7.43
N ILE A 142 -4.66 -0.64 -6.17
CA ILE A 142 -4.15 -1.80 -5.45
C ILE A 142 -5.32 -2.72 -5.06
N ARG A 143 -6.44 -2.13 -4.61
CA ARG A 143 -7.67 -2.88 -4.26
C ARG A 143 -8.32 -3.59 -5.42
N GLN A 144 -8.32 -2.96 -6.59
CA GLN A 144 -8.98 -3.52 -7.77
C GLN A 144 -8.19 -4.68 -8.38
N GLN A 145 -6.87 -4.69 -8.22
CA GLN A 145 -5.99 -5.67 -8.87
C GLN A 145 -4.82 -6.08 -7.95
N PRO A 146 -5.07 -6.59 -6.73
CA PRO A 146 -4.01 -6.93 -5.78
C PRO A 146 -3.06 -8.01 -6.33
N GLU A 147 -3.51 -8.89 -7.21
CA GLU A 147 -2.72 -9.96 -7.83
C GLU A 147 -1.57 -9.43 -8.69
N ARG A 148 -1.68 -8.18 -9.17
CA ARG A 148 -0.59 -7.55 -9.93
C ARG A 148 0.62 -7.24 -9.05
N PHE A 149 0.40 -7.16 -7.74
CA PHE A 149 1.41 -6.82 -6.76
C PHE A 149 1.81 -8.03 -5.93
N PHE A 150 0.85 -8.90 -5.62
CA PHE A 150 1.06 -10.07 -4.78
C PHE A 150 0.94 -11.33 -5.62
N SER A 151 2.06 -11.99 -5.85
CA SER A 151 2.16 -13.12 -6.77
C SER A 151 1.95 -14.45 -6.05
N ALA A 152 1.04 -15.28 -6.56
CA ALA A 152 0.92 -16.67 -6.09
C ALA A 152 2.20 -17.47 -6.37
N PRO A 153 2.80 -17.40 -7.58
CA PRO A 153 4.16 -17.91 -7.78
C PRO A 153 5.16 -17.20 -6.85
N GLY A 154 5.89 -17.97 -6.04
CA GLY A 154 6.83 -17.46 -5.04
C GLY A 154 6.21 -17.25 -3.66
N SER A 155 4.89 -17.39 -3.51
CA SER A 155 4.24 -17.50 -2.21
C SER A 155 4.24 -18.97 -1.76
N PHE A 156 4.63 -19.25 -0.52
CA PHE A 156 4.76 -20.63 -0.03
C PHE A 156 4.65 -20.75 1.50
N HIS A 157 4.63 -21.99 1.99
CA HIS A 157 4.74 -22.29 3.41
C HIS A 157 6.21 -22.57 3.77
N TYR A 158 6.76 -21.82 4.72
CA TYR A 158 8.11 -22.04 5.23
C TYR A 158 8.07 -22.82 6.54
N SER A 159 8.65 -24.02 6.53
CA SER A 159 8.64 -24.95 7.66
C SER A 159 9.74 -24.64 8.67
N ASN A 160 9.63 -23.50 9.34
CA ASN A 160 10.58 -23.11 10.39
C ASN A 160 10.43 -23.96 11.66
N VAL A 161 11.52 -24.07 12.41
CA VAL A 161 11.55 -24.73 13.72
C VAL A 161 11.41 -23.72 14.86
N ARG A 162 10.96 -24.21 16.03
CA ARG A 162 10.82 -23.37 17.22
C ARG A 162 12.19 -22.82 17.63
N GLY A 163 12.30 -21.50 17.75
CA GLY A 163 13.54 -20.81 18.13
C GLY A 163 14.52 -20.58 16.97
N GLU A 164 14.13 -20.89 15.73
CA GLU A 164 14.91 -20.50 14.56
C GLU A 164 15.04 -18.98 14.49
N SER A 165 16.25 -18.48 14.24
CA SER A 165 16.51 -17.04 14.27
C SER A 165 15.91 -16.34 13.06
N TRP A 166 15.41 -15.12 13.24
CA TRP A 166 14.87 -14.31 12.16
C TRP A 166 15.84 -14.16 10.98
N GLN A 167 17.12 -13.92 11.28
CA GLN A 167 18.15 -13.80 10.25
C GLN A 167 18.32 -15.09 9.43
N HIS A 168 18.15 -16.27 10.05
CA HIS A 168 18.20 -17.53 9.32
C HIS A 168 16.98 -17.70 8.43
N ILE A 169 15.78 -17.45 8.97
CA ILE A 169 14.50 -17.54 8.26
C ILE A 169 14.51 -16.65 7.01
N THR A 170 14.82 -15.36 7.17
CA THR A 170 14.86 -14.41 6.05
C THR A 170 15.88 -14.83 5.00
N ARG A 171 17.06 -15.33 5.41
CA ARG A 171 18.08 -15.82 4.46
C ARG A 171 17.60 -17.02 3.65
N GLN A 172 16.94 -18.00 4.28
CA GLN A 172 16.43 -19.19 3.59
C GLN A 172 15.27 -18.86 2.65
N ILE A 173 14.34 -18.01 3.08
CA ILE A 173 13.23 -17.54 2.24
C ILE A 173 13.79 -16.82 1.00
N CYS A 174 14.72 -15.88 1.18
CA CYS A 174 15.35 -15.19 0.06
C CYS A 174 16.11 -16.15 -0.87
N ALA A 175 16.88 -17.10 -0.32
CA ALA A 175 17.60 -18.09 -1.12
C ALA A 175 16.65 -18.94 -1.99
N GLN A 176 15.50 -19.35 -1.44
CA GLN A 176 14.48 -20.08 -2.19
C GLN A 176 13.88 -19.23 -3.31
N LEU A 177 13.54 -17.96 -3.03
CA LEU A 177 13.00 -17.05 -4.05
C LEU A 177 14.01 -16.77 -5.17
N VAL A 178 15.31 -16.68 -4.85
CA VAL A 178 16.38 -16.55 -5.86
C VAL A 178 16.48 -17.81 -6.72
N ALA A 179 16.46 -19.00 -6.09
CA ALA A 179 16.52 -20.27 -6.81
C ALA A 179 15.33 -20.47 -7.76
N GLN A 180 14.19 -19.89 -7.42
CA GLN A 180 12.96 -19.91 -8.22
C GLN A 180 12.88 -18.74 -9.21
N HIS A 181 13.91 -17.88 -9.28
CA HIS A 181 13.96 -16.69 -10.14
C HIS A 181 12.86 -15.65 -9.89
N HIS A 182 12.30 -15.61 -8.67
CA HIS A 182 11.31 -14.62 -8.25
C HIS A 182 11.95 -13.30 -7.82
N ILE A 183 13.14 -13.36 -7.20
CA ILE A 183 13.98 -12.20 -6.86
C ILE A 183 15.42 -12.44 -7.34
N THR A 184 16.20 -11.36 -7.46
CA THR A 184 17.63 -11.44 -7.77
C THR A 184 18.47 -11.67 -6.52
N ALA A 185 19.71 -12.16 -6.71
CA ALA A 185 20.67 -12.31 -5.61
C ALA A 185 20.99 -10.95 -4.93
N ASP A 186 20.99 -9.88 -5.72
CA ASP A 186 21.24 -8.52 -5.28
C ASP A 186 20.06 -7.96 -4.46
N GLU A 187 18.81 -8.21 -4.88
CA GLU A 187 17.61 -7.93 -4.07
C GLU A 187 17.64 -8.68 -2.74
N ALA A 188 17.95 -9.99 -2.77
CA ALA A 188 18.08 -10.81 -1.57
C ALA A 188 19.13 -10.25 -0.61
N GLN A 189 20.29 -9.83 -1.11
CA GLN A 189 21.35 -9.26 -0.29
C GLN A 189 20.89 -7.97 0.40
N ARG A 190 20.22 -7.06 -0.33
CA ARG A 190 19.68 -5.81 0.25
C ARG A 190 18.65 -6.08 1.33
N ILE A 191 17.73 -7.02 1.09
CA ILE A 191 16.71 -7.42 2.07
C ILE A 191 17.39 -7.94 3.34
N ILE A 192 18.35 -8.87 3.21
CA ILE A 192 19.04 -9.47 4.36
C ILE A 192 19.87 -8.44 5.14
N ALA A 193 20.54 -7.53 4.44
CA ALA A 193 21.33 -6.47 5.07
C ALA A 193 20.43 -5.57 5.91
N ARG A 194 19.33 -5.08 5.32
CA ARG A 194 18.35 -4.22 6.00
C ARG A 194 17.74 -4.90 7.24
N GLU A 195 17.31 -6.15 7.11
CA GLU A 195 16.73 -6.87 8.24
C GLU A 195 17.75 -7.14 9.36
N GLY A 196 19.05 -7.22 9.02
CA GLY A 196 20.16 -7.35 9.97
C GLY A 196 20.49 -6.06 10.72
N GLU A 197 20.12 -4.90 10.19
CA GLU A 197 20.26 -3.60 10.86
C GLU A 197 19.17 -3.34 11.91
N GLY A 198 18.13 -4.18 11.97
CA GLY A 198 17.01 -4.06 12.90
C GLY A 198 15.88 -3.15 12.41
N GLU A 199 15.95 -2.65 11.17
CA GLU A 199 14.93 -1.83 10.51
C GLU A 199 13.77 -2.67 9.95
N ASN A 200 13.25 -3.59 10.78
CA ASN A 200 12.23 -4.56 10.42
C ASN A 200 10.85 -3.86 10.37
N LEU A 201 10.21 -3.88 9.20
CA LEU A 201 8.83 -3.41 9.07
C LEU A 201 7.88 -4.54 9.48
N ILE A 202 7.15 -4.33 10.58
CA ILE A 202 6.18 -5.30 11.09
C ILE A 202 4.80 -4.63 11.16
N VAL A 203 3.80 -5.32 10.63
CA VAL A 203 2.41 -4.86 10.61
C VAL A 203 1.52 -6.03 10.98
N ASN A 204 0.92 -6.00 12.17
CA ASN A 204 -0.07 -6.98 12.65
C ASN A 204 0.28 -8.44 12.31
N ARG A 205 1.28 -9.04 12.99
CA ARG A 205 1.74 -10.44 12.79
C ARG A 205 2.42 -10.72 11.43
N LEU A 206 2.53 -9.74 10.54
CA LEU A 206 3.23 -9.84 9.25
C LEU A 206 4.53 -9.03 9.28
N ALA A 207 5.68 -9.69 9.08
CA ALA A 207 6.92 -8.98 8.73
C ALA A 207 6.93 -8.67 7.24
N ILE A 208 7.47 -7.53 6.85
CA ILE A 208 7.58 -7.11 5.46
C ILE A 208 9.04 -6.77 5.11
N PRO A 209 9.93 -7.77 5.00
CA PRO A 209 11.29 -7.55 4.49
C PRO A 209 11.22 -7.04 3.06
N HIS A 210 11.86 -5.90 2.81
CA HIS A 210 11.73 -5.23 1.52
C HIS A 210 13.03 -4.60 1.06
N CYS A 211 13.11 -4.39 -0.25
CA CYS A 211 14.14 -3.58 -0.86
C CYS A 211 13.60 -2.83 -2.07
N TRP A 212 14.36 -1.82 -2.47
CA TRP A 212 14.26 -1.28 -3.80
C TRP A 212 14.91 -2.23 -4.82
N SER A 213 14.30 -2.31 -5.99
CA SER A 213 14.70 -3.15 -7.12
C SER A 213 15.05 -2.27 -8.31
N GLU A 214 16.27 -2.45 -8.82
CA GLU A 214 16.73 -1.83 -10.08
C GLU A 214 16.13 -2.48 -11.33
N GLN A 215 15.42 -3.60 -11.20
CA GLN A 215 14.72 -4.17 -12.34
C GLN A 215 13.60 -3.24 -12.82
N GLU A 216 13.50 -3.03 -14.14
CA GLU A 216 12.35 -2.41 -14.83
C GLU A 216 11.10 -3.33 -14.78
N ARG A 217 10.79 -3.82 -13.58
CA ARG A 217 9.63 -4.66 -13.29
C ARG A 217 8.82 -3.97 -12.22
N ARG A 218 7.49 -4.11 -12.32
CA ARG A 218 6.53 -3.72 -11.28
C ARG A 218 6.89 -4.34 -9.93
N PHE A 219 6.32 -3.78 -8.88
CA PHE A 219 6.35 -4.26 -7.51
C PHE A 219 6.01 -5.74 -7.47
N ARG A 220 6.78 -6.48 -6.68
CA ARG A 220 6.62 -7.91 -6.47
C ARG A 220 6.55 -8.18 -4.98
N GLY A 221 5.41 -8.69 -4.54
CA GLY A 221 5.15 -9.18 -3.19
C GLY A 221 4.95 -10.69 -3.19
N PHE A 222 5.60 -11.37 -2.27
CA PHE A 222 5.49 -12.83 -2.09
C PHE A 222 5.09 -13.12 -0.65
N PHE A 223 3.95 -13.78 -0.46
CA PHE A 223 3.38 -14.07 0.86
C PHE A 223 3.83 -15.45 1.34
N ILE A 224 4.44 -15.49 2.52
CA ILE A 224 4.96 -16.71 3.13
C ILE A 224 4.30 -16.91 4.49
N THR A 225 3.83 -18.12 4.73
CA THR A 225 3.36 -18.54 6.06
C THR A 225 4.48 -19.24 6.81
N LEU A 226 4.59 -18.99 8.12
CA LEU A 226 5.55 -19.68 8.98
C LEU A 226 4.87 -20.85 9.70
N ALA A 227 5.53 -22.00 9.78
CA ALA A 227 5.05 -23.16 10.55
C ALA A 227 4.98 -22.90 12.05
N GLN A 228 5.87 -22.07 12.58
CA GLN A 228 5.91 -21.66 13.98
C GLN A 228 6.00 -20.13 14.08
N PRO A 229 5.31 -19.49 15.03
CA PRO A 229 5.46 -18.06 15.24
C PRO A 229 6.88 -17.73 15.72
N VAL A 230 7.38 -16.57 15.33
CA VAL A 230 8.73 -16.08 15.62
C VAL A 230 8.65 -14.71 16.25
N GLU A 231 9.52 -14.42 17.21
CA GLU A 231 9.61 -13.08 17.81
C GLU A 231 10.68 -12.26 17.12
N VAL A 232 10.32 -11.06 16.67
CA VAL A 232 11.22 -10.08 16.03
C VAL A 232 10.89 -8.72 16.64
N ASN A 233 11.88 -8.04 17.22
CA ASN A 233 11.70 -6.75 17.87
C ASN A 233 10.55 -6.71 18.91
N ASN A 234 10.40 -7.79 19.70
CA ASN A 234 9.32 -7.99 20.68
C ASN A 234 7.90 -8.10 20.08
N GLU A 235 7.80 -8.26 18.76
CA GLU A 235 6.56 -8.55 18.07
C GLU A 235 6.54 -10.01 17.60
N VAL A 236 5.39 -10.64 17.75
CA VAL A 236 5.20 -12.03 17.31
C VAL A 236 4.72 -12.04 15.87
N ILE A 237 5.44 -12.78 15.03
CA ILE A 237 5.27 -12.87 13.59
C ILE A 237 4.80 -14.26 13.22
N ASN A 238 3.78 -14.33 12.36
CA ASN A 238 3.22 -15.55 11.81
C ASN A 238 3.45 -15.67 10.30
N HIS A 239 3.64 -14.52 9.64
CA HIS A 239 3.72 -14.43 8.19
C HIS A 239 4.85 -13.49 7.77
N VAL A 240 5.35 -13.70 6.56
CA VAL A 240 6.38 -12.85 5.93
C VAL A 240 5.87 -12.43 4.56
N LEU A 241 6.02 -11.16 4.21
CA LEU A 241 5.78 -10.64 2.88
C LEU A 241 7.09 -10.08 2.32
N ILE A 242 7.76 -10.84 1.46
CA ILE A 242 8.94 -10.33 0.75
C ILE A 242 8.46 -9.35 -0.32
N ALA A 243 8.95 -8.11 -0.26
CA ALA A 243 8.54 -7.05 -1.19
C ALA A 243 9.74 -6.43 -1.92
N CYS A 244 9.70 -6.47 -3.26
CA CYS A 244 10.65 -5.77 -4.12
C CYS A 244 9.93 -4.60 -4.80
N ALA A 245 10.25 -3.37 -4.39
CA ALA A 245 9.65 -2.16 -4.94
C ALA A 245 10.45 -1.62 -6.12
N ALA A 246 9.78 -1.32 -7.23
CA ALA A 246 10.42 -0.74 -8.41
C ALA A 246 10.66 0.77 -8.24
N ALA A 247 11.71 1.29 -8.88
CA ALA A 247 12.06 2.72 -8.87
C ALA A 247 11.09 3.63 -9.60
N ASP A 248 10.60 3.10 -10.70
CA ASP A 248 9.82 3.78 -11.71
C ASP A 248 8.33 3.69 -11.41
N ALA A 249 7.91 2.69 -10.65
CA ALA A 249 6.52 2.43 -10.33
C ALA A 249 6.04 3.19 -9.07
N ARG A 250 6.02 4.52 -9.19
CA ARG A 250 5.70 5.50 -8.13
C ARG A 250 4.35 5.28 -7.44
N HIS A 251 3.38 4.70 -8.14
CA HIS A 251 2.05 4.37 -7.60
C HIS A 251 2.08 3.19 -6.62
N GLU A 252 3.08 2.32 -6.74
CA GLU A 252 3.22 1.08 -5.99
C GLU A 252 3.84 1.34 -4.60
N LEU A 253 4.28 2.58 -4.34
CA LEU A 253 4.81 3.01 -3.06
C LEU A 253 3.72 3.12 -1.98
N LYS A 254 2.46 3.25 -2.39
CA LYS A 254 1.31 3.23 -1.49
C LYS A 254 0.92 1.82 -1.06
N ILE A 255 1.55 0.77 -1.59
CA ILE A 255 1.26 -0.62 -1.22
C ILE A 255 1.50 -0.87 0.26
N PHE A 256 2.56 -0.32 0.85
CA PHE A 256 2.81 -0.47 2.28
C PHE A 256 1.75 0.26 3.13
N SER A 257 1.34 1.47 2.73
CA SER A 257 0.24 2.20 3.38
C SER A 257 -1.07 1.43 3.31
N TYR A 258 -1.35 0.84 2.15
CA TYR A 258 -2.53 0.04 1.88
C TYR A 258 -2.53 -1.24 2.73
N LEU A 259 -1.43 -1.98 2.74
CA LEU A 259 -1.28 -3.17 3.59
C LEU A 259 -1.48 -2.82 5.06
N ALA A 260 -0.87 -1.74 5.54
CA ALA A 260 -1.07 -1.27 6.91
C ALA A 260 -2.52 -0.91 7.20
N SER A 261 -3.20 -0.24 6.28
CA SER A 261 -4.60 0.14 6.49
C SER A 261 -5.53 -1.07 6.52
N ILE A 262 -5.31 -2.10 5.69
CA ILE A 262 -6.10 -3.33 5.72
C ILE A 262 -5.77 -4.17 6.95
N LEU A 263 -4.49 -4.50 7.15
CA LEU A 263 -4.06 -5.42 8.21
C LEU A 263 -4.44 -4.90 9.60
N CYS A 264 -4.34 -3.59 9.85
CA CYS A 264 -4.71 -3.00 11.15
C CYS A 264 -6.23 -2.91 11.38
N GLN A 265 -7.07 -3.11 10.37
CA GLN A 265 -8.53 -3.19 10.56
C GLN A 265 -8.99 -4.52 11.15
N HIS A 266 -8.12 -5.54 11.11
CA HIS A 266 -8.44 -6.88 11.59
C HIS A 266 -7.76 -7.20 12.93
N PRO A 267 -8.43 -7.94 13.83
CA PRO A 267 -7.79 -8.50 15.02
C PRO A 267 -6.57 -9.35 14.65
N ALA A 268 -5.58 -9.37 15.54
CA ALA A 268 -4.34 -10.12 15.37
C ALA A 268 -4.57 -11.63 15.14
N GLU A 269 -5.62 -12.19 15.73
CA GLU A 269 -5.99 -13.60 15.61
C GLU A 269 -6.45 -13.94 14.18
N ILE A 270 -7.12 -13.00 13.50
CA ILE A 270 -7.52 -13.18 12.10
C ILE A 270 -6.27 -13.22 11.22
N ILE A 271 -5.35 -12.27 11.41
CA ILE A 271 -4.13 -12.23 10.60
C ILE A 271 -3.24 -13.44 10.86
N ALA A 272 -3.06 -13.84 12.12
CA ALA A 272 -2.29 -15.04 12.48
C ALA A 272 -2.88 -16.35 11.92
N GLY A 273 -4.18 -16.36 11.61
CA GLY A 273 -4.90 -17.51 11.06
C GLY A 273 -4.84 -17.66 9.54
N LEU A 274 -4.14 -16.77 8.82
CA LEU A 274 -4.02 -16.86 7.37
C LEU A 274 -3.29 -18.15 6.95
N THR A 275 -3.95 -18.99 6.15
CA THR A 275 -3.45 -20.32 5.81
C THR A 275 -2.58 -20.36 4.55
N GLY A 276 -2.44 -19.24 3.84
CA GLY A 276 -1.67 -19.16 2.60
C GLY A 276 -2.07 -17.98 1.72
N TYR A 277 -1.57 -17.99 0.49
CA TYR A 277 -1.77 -16.91 -0.49
C TYR A 277 -3.26 -16.60 -0.72
N GLU A 278 -4.10 -17.61 -0.97
CA GLU A 278 -5.52 -17.40 -1.26
C GLU A 278 -6.25 -16.68 -0.10
N ALA A 279 -5.98 -17.08 1.15
CA ALA A 279 -6.56 -16.43 2.33
C ALA A 279 -6.07 -14.98 2.47
N PHE A 280 -4.80 -14.72 2.16
CA PHE A 280 -4.24 -13.37 2.14
C PHE A 280 -4.89 -12.51 1.05
N MET A 281 -5.08 -13.05 -0.15
CA MET A 281 -5.77 -12.33 -1.23
C MET A 281 -7.22 -12.05 -0.90
N GLU A 282 -7.95 -12.99 -0.30
CA GLU A 282 -9.34 -12.80 0.12
C GLU A 282 -9.45 -11.69 1.17
N LEU A 283 -8.47 -11.57 2.07
CA LEU A 283 -8.37 -10.47 3.03
C LEU A 283 -8.22 -9.13 2.30
N LEU A 284 -7.31 -9.05 1.31
CA LEU A 284 -7.07 -7.81 0.57
C LEU A 284 -8.28 -7.35 -0.25
N HIS A 285 -9.10 -8.27 -0.76
CA HIS A 285 -10.32 -7.91 -1.50
C HIS A 285 -11.47 -7.41 -0.60
N LYS A 286 -11.41 -7.71 0.71
CA LYS A 286 -12.43 -7.29 1.69
C LYS A 286 -12.18 -5.90 2.28
N GLY A 287 -11.02 -5.30 2.03
CA GLY A 287 -10.61 -3.98 2.54
C GLY A 287 -10.72 -2.85 1.51
#